data_AF-A0A842J6M3-F1
#
_entry.id   AF-A0A842J6M3-F1
#
_cell.length_a   1.000
_cell.length_b   1.000
_cell.length_c   1.000
_cell.angle_alpha   90.00
_cell.angle_beta   90.00
_cell.angle_gamma   90.00
#
_symmetry.space_group_name_H-M   'P 1'
#
loop_
_entity.id
_entity.type
_entity.pdbx_description
1 polymer ?
#
loop_
_entity_poly.entity_id
_entity_poly.type
_entity_poly.pdbx_seq_one_letter_code
_entity_poly.pdbx_strand_id
1 'polypeptide(L)'
;MIQLPKLMFSKNRRRCPFNMADLVSYRNDLQAPIFLMEGEKDCLNALAKGLRAVTLGSASAKIEDRYLNLFKDTNMTICYDHDEAGANGAKAVKKQLTGICKNIEIIDWERIFKKMGWSQPIKKGFDYTDYLVETKLAKE
;
A
#
# COMPACT_ATOMS: atom_id res chain seq x y z
N MET A 1 22.37 17.24 16.07
CA MET A 1 22.41 16.20 15.03
C MET A 1 21.20 16.41 14.13
N ILE A 2 21.36 16.58 12.81
CA ILE A 2 20.22 16.78 11.91
C ILE A 2 19.60 15.40 11.64
N GLN A 3 18.37 15.18 12.11
CA GLN A 3 17.63 13.96 11.80
C GLN A 3 16.90 14.16 10.47
N LEU A 4 17.32 13.43 9.45
CA LEU A 4 16.66 13.45 8.14
C LEU A 4 15.40 12.58 8.18
N PRO A 5 14.34 12.94 7.44
CA PRO A 5 13.16 12.10 7.27
C PRO A 5 13.52 10.80 6.51
N LYS A 6 12.68 9.76 6.68
CA LYS A 6 12.83 8.46 5.98
C LYS A 6 12.93 8.60 4.46
N LEU A 7 12.28 9.63 3.88
CA LEU A 7 12.33 9.98 2.46
C LEU A 7 12.53 11.48 2.31
N MET A 8 13.41 11.86 1.38
CA MET A 8 13.67 13.27 1.03
C MET A 8 12.91 13.62 -0.25
N PHE A 9 12.17 14.72 -0.21
CA PHE A 9 11.51 15.29 -1.39
C PHE A 9 12.07 16.68 -1.66
N SER A 10 12.22 17.04 -2.93
CA SER A 10 12.49 18.43 -3.30
C SER A 10 11.36 19.32 -2.79
N LYS A 11 11.69 20.53 -2.33
CA LYS A 11 10.69 21.52 -1.91
C LYS A 11 9.62 21.67 -3.00
N ASN A 12 8.35 21.69 -2.60
CA ASN A 12 7.18 21.79 -3.48
C ASN A 12 6.97 20.64 -4.49
N ARG A 13 7.66 19.51 -4.35
CA ARG A 13 7.33 18.32 -5.15
C ARG A 13 5.99 17.76 -4.71
N ARG A 14 5.03 17.77 -5.64
CA ARG A 14 3.77 17.05 -5.49
C ARG A 14 4.06 15.57 -5.33
N ARG A 15 3.46 14.93 -4.31
CA ARG A 15 3.41 13.47 -4.23
C ARG A 15 2.66 12.95 -5.45
N CYS A 16 3.28 12.06 -6.20
CA CYS A 16 2.69 11.51 -7.42
C CYS A 16 2.53 10.00 -7.27
N PRO A 17 1.53 9.41 -7.94
CA PRO A 17 1.44 7.97 -8.01
C PRO A 17 2.72 7.34 -8.55
N PHE A 18 3.07 6.17 -8.03
CA PHE A 18 4.23 5.40 -8.44
C PHE A 18 3.80 3.98 -8.86
N ASN A 19 4.48 3.46 -9.89
CA ASN A 19 4.22 2.17 -10.54
C ASN A 19 2.83 1.98 -11.20
N MET A 20 2.05 3.04 -11.40
CA MET A 20 0.70 2.95 -12.00
C MET A 20 0.67 2.35 -13.42
N ALA A 21 1.75 2.49 -14.19
CA ALA A 21 1.84 1.95 -15.55
C ALA A 21 1.77 0.41 -15.57
N ASP A 22 2.30 -0.25 -14.54
CA ASP A 22 2.29 -1.71 -14.40
C ASP A 22 0.88 -2.27 -14.16
N LEU A 23 -0.12 -1.44 -13.82
CA LEU A 23 -1.51 -1.91 -13.79
C LEU A 23 -1.96 -2.48 -15.13
N VAL A 24 -1.40 -2.00 -16.25
CA VAL A 24 -1.68 -2.56 -17.57
C VAL A 24 -1.21 -4.02 -17.68
N SER A 25 -0.02 -4.33 -17.18
CA SER A 25 0.53 -5.69 -17.23
C SER A 25 -0.10 -6.60 -16.17
N TYR A 26 -0.40 -6.09 -14.98
CA TYR A 26 -1.04 -6.85 -13.91
C TYR A 26 -2.44 -7.34 -14.28
N ARG A 27 -3.13 -6.65 -15.21
CA ARG A 27 -4.42 -7.07 -15.73
C ARG A 27 -4.38 -8.33 -16.61
N ASN A 28 -3.20 -8.76 -17.05
CA ASN A 28 -3.06 -10.02 -17.78
C ASN A 28 -3.35 -11.25 -16.89
N ASP A 29 -3.38 -11.06 -15.56
CA ASP A 29 -3.80 -12.07 -14.60
C ASP A 29 -4.60 -11.40 -13.47
N LEU A 30 -5.91 -11.29 -13.68
CA LEU A 30 -6.83 -10.65 -12.74
C LEU A 30 -7.04 -11.44 -11.44
N GLN A 31 -6.54 -12.67 -11.36
CA GLN A 31 -6.71 -13.51 -10.18
C GLN A 31 -5.68 -13.18 -9.11
N ALA A 32 -4.45 -12.85 -9.48
CA ALA A 32 -3.43 -12.42 -8.53
C ALA A 32 -3.70 -11.00 -7.98
N PRO A 33 -3.53 -10.79 -6.67
CA PRO A 33 -3.85 -9.52 -6.03
C PRO A 33 -2.85 -8.42 -6.38
N ILE A 34 -3.35 -7.19 -6.44
CA ILE A 34 -2.55 -5.97 -6.57
C ILE A 34 -2.61 -5.22 -5.25
N PHE A 35 -1.45 -4.87 -4.72
CA PHE A 35 -1.29 -4.14 -3.47
C PHE A 35 -1.25 -2.64 -3.71
N LEU A 36 -2.10 -1.91 -3.00
CA LEU A 36 -2.03 -0.45 -2.94
C LEU A 36 -1.33 -0.05 -1.65
N MET A 37 -0.08 0.41 -1.77
CA MET A 37 0.75 0.85 -0.66
C MET A 37 0.55 2.34 -0.39
N GLU A 38 0.69 2.78 0.85
CA GLU A 38 0.49 4.19 1.19
C GLU A 38 1.56 5.11 0.56
N GLY A 39 2.82 4.72 0.64
CA GLY A 39 3.96 5.49 0.14
C GLY A 39 4.91 4.73 -0.78
N GLU A 40 5.80 5.47 -1.42
CA GLU A 40 6.72 4.98 -2.45
C GLU A 40 7.76 4.00 -1.89
N LYS A 41 8.24 4.23 -0.65
CA LYS A 41 9.17 3.31 0.04
C LYS A 41 8.55 1.93 0.22
N ASP A 42 7.33 1.86 0.72
CA ASP A 42 6.61 0.60 0.92
C ASP A 42 6.25 -0.08 -0.40
N CYS A 43 5.90 0.70 -1.42
CA CYS A 43 5.69 0.22 -2.79
C CYS A 43 6.96 -0.42 -3.38
N LEU A 44 8.11 0.25 -3.26
CA LEU A 44 9.39 -0.28 -3.73
C LEU A 44 9.76 -1.59 -3.03
N ASN A 45 9.57 -1.65 -1.71
CA ASN A 45 9.84 -2.86 -0.95
C ASN A 45 8.91 -4.02 -1.33
N ALA A 46 7.63 -3.74 -1.59
CA ALA A 46 6.66 -4.74 -2.05
C ALA A 46 7.04 -5.30 -3.44
N LEU A 47 7.41 -4.42 -4.38
CA LEU A 47 7.90 -4.80 -5.70
C LEU A 47 9.17 -5.66 -5.62
N ALA A 48 10.12 -5.27 -4.76
CA ALA A 48 11.35 -6.03 -4.53
C ALA A 48 11.09 -7.44 -3.96
N LYS A 49 9.96 -7.65 -3.28
CA LYS A 49 9.49 -8.97 -2.81
C LYS A 49 8.64 -9.72 -3.84
N GLY A 50 8.54 -9.22 -5.07
CA GLY A 50 7.79 -9.85 -6.16
C GLY A 50 6.28 -9.65 -6.07
N LEU A 51 5.80 -8.74 -5.20
CA LEU A 51 4.39 -8.39 -5.14
C LEU A 51 4.04 -7.40 -6.26
N ARG A 52 2.83 -7.54 -6.80
CA ARG A 52 2.26 -6.53 -7.68
C ARG A 52 1.83 -5.34 -6.84
N ALA A 53 2.52 -4.21 -6.94
CA ALA A 53 2.26 -3.08 -6.05
C ALA A 53 2.26 -1.74 -6.79
N VAL A 54 1.39 -0.85 -6.34
CA VAL A 54 1.30 0.55 -6.76
C VAL A 54 1.08 1.44 -5.55
N THR A 55 1.28 2.75 -5.70
CA THR A 55 0.93 3.74 -4.66
C THR A 55 0.42 5.03 -5.27
N LEU A 56 -0.41 5.77 -4.53
CA LEU A 56 -0.82 7.13 -4.87
C LEU A 56 0.10 8.20 -4.22
N GLY A 57 1.04 7.78 -3.37
CA GLY A 57 2.05 8.63 -2.74
C GLY A 57 1.64 9.28 -1.41
N SER A 58 0.39 9.09 -0.96
CA SER A 58 -0.05 9.41 0.42
C SER A 58 -1.39 8.76 0.78
N ALA A 59 -1.68 8.64 2.07
CA ALA A 59 -3.00 8.20 2.57
C ALA A 59 -4.17 9.10 2.12
N SER A 60 -3.91 10.38 1.89
CA SER A 60 -4.93 11.37 1.50
C SER A 60 -5.14 11.48 -0.02
N ALA A 61 -4.30 10.83 -0.82
CA ALA A 61 -4.39 10.90 -2.27
C ALA A 61 -5.62 10.12 -2.77
N LYS A 62 -6.26 10.68 -3.80
CA LYS A 62 -7.40 10.05 -4.50
C LYS A 62 -6.94 9.52 -5.84
N ILE A 63 -7.61 8.47 -6.31
CA ILE A 63 -7.39 7.98 -7.67
C ILE A 63 -8.01 8.99 -8.62
N GLU A 64 -7.25 9.45 -9.61
CA GLU A 64 -7.80 10.33 -10.64
C GLU A 64 -8.69 9.53 -11.58
N ASP A 65 -9.83 10.10 -12.02
CA ASP A 65 -10.84 9.38 -12.79
C ASP A 65 -10.28 8.69 -14.05
N ARG A 66 -9.28 9.30 -14.69
CA ARG A 66 -8.58 8.75 -15.85
C ARG A 66 -7.90 7.40 -15.58
N TYR A 67 -7.62 7.06 -14.32
CA TYR A 67 -6.97 5.81 -13.92
C TYR A 67 -7.95 4.75 -13.44
N LEU A 68 -9.22 5.08 -13.18
CA LEU A 68 -10.19 4.14 -12.61
C LEU A 68 -10.33 2.85 -13.44
N ASN A 69 -10.32 2.97 -14.78
CA ASN A 69 -10.44 1.81 -15.66
C ASN A 69 -9.25 0.83 -15.53
N LEU A 70 -8.10 1.26 -15.01
CA LEU A 70 -6.95 0.37 -14.76
C LEU A 70 -7.20 -0.62 -13.61
N PHE A 71 -8.14 -0.30 -12.71
CA PHE A 71 -8.50 -1.13 -11.57
C PHE A 71 -9.68 -2.08 -11.86
N LYS A 72 -10.30 -1.97 -13.04
CA LYS A 72 -11.50 -2.72 -13.38
C LYS A 72 -11.27 -4.23 -13.27
N ASP A 73 -12.17 -4.91 -12.56
CA ASP A 73 -12.20 -6.37 -12.34
C ASP A 73 -10.98 -6.94 -11.60
N THR A 74 -10.08 -6.09 -11.08
CA THR A 74 -8.89 -6.52 -10.33
C THR A 74 -9.24 -6.95 -8.90
N ASN A 75 -8.39 -7.81 -8.33
CA ASN A 75 -8.39 -8.09 -6.89
C ASN A 75 -7.39 -7.14 -6.22
N MET A 76 -7.87 -6.29 -5.31
CA MET A 76 -7.05 -5.28 -4.64
C MET A 76 -6.89 -5.56 -3.15
N THR A 77 -5.68 -5.33 -2.64
CA THR A 77 -5.38 -5.29 -1.21
C THR A 77 -4.77 -3.94 -0.84
N ILE A 78 -5.43 -3.17 0.01
CA ILE A 78 -4.94 -1.86 0.48
C ILE A 78 -4.10 -2.09 1.73
N CYS A 79 -2.83 -1.69 1.67
CA CYS A 79 -1.82 -1.85 2.73
C CYS A 79 -1.31 -0.46 3.13
N TYR A 80 -2.09 0.20 3.99
CA TYR A 80 -1.76 1.53 4.52
C TYR A 80 -1.23 1.43 5.95
N ASP A 81 -0.64 2.52 6.43
CA ASP A 81 0.04 2.56 7.72
C ASP A 81 -0.96 2.32 8.87
N HIS A 82 -0.47 1.72 9.95
CA HIS A 82 -1.26 1.46 11.16
C HIS A 82 -1.45 2.75 11.99
N ASP A 83 -2.20 3.69 11.44
CA ASP A 83 -2.67 4.87 12.14
C ASP A 83 -4.03 5.35 11.61
N GLU A 84 -4.53 6.46 12.17
CA GLU A 84 -5.82 7.02 11.80
C GLU A 84 -5.84 7.54 10.35
N ALA A 85 -4.73 8.12 9.86
CA ALA A 85 -4.65 8.65 8.50
C ALA A 85 -4.68 7.51 7.48
N GLY A 86 -3.90 6.45 7.71
CA GLY A 86 -3.90 5.24 6.91
C GLY A 86 -5.27 4.56 6.92
N ALA A 87 -5.90 4.40 8.08
CA ALA A 87 -7.23 3.80 8.19
C ALA A 87 -8.32 4.59 7.43
N ASN A 88 -8.32 5.92 7.55
CA ASN A 88 -9.28 6.78 6.87
C ASN A 88 -9.02 6.82 5.34
N GLY A 89 -7.75 6.90 4.94
CA GLY A 89 -7.33 6.83 3.55
C GLY A 89 -7.74 5.53 2.87
N ALA A 90 -7.48 4.39 3.51
CA ALA A 90 -7.83 3.08 2.99
C ALA A 90 -9.36 2.92 2.80
N LYS A 91 -10.16 3.40 3.76
CA LYS A 91 -11.64 3.42 3.63
C LYS A 91 -12.10 4.30 2.47
N ALA A 92 -11.49 5.47 2.29
CA ALA A 92 -11.83 6.40 1.22
C ALA A 92 -11.52 5.80 -0.17
N VAL A 93 -10.34 5.21 -0.34
CA VAL A 93 -9.97 4.56 -1.60
C VAL A 93 -10.83 3.31 -1.86
N LYS A 94 -11.08 2.49 -0.84
CA LYS A 94 -12.01 1.36 -0.97
C LYS A 94 -13.37 1.82 -1.47
N LYS A 95 -13.94 2.88 -0.87
CA LYS A 95 -15.21 3.46 -1.32
C LYS A 95 -15.15 3.90 -2.79
N GLN A 96 -14.05 4.51 -3.21
CA GLN A 96 -13.87 4.97 -4.59
C GLN A 96 -13.82 3.79 -5.59
N LEU A 97 -13.21 2.67 -5.19
CA LEU A 97 -13.02 1.50 -6.06
C LEU A 97 -14.18 0.48 -5.99
N THR A 98 -15.10 0.60 -5.03
CA THR A 98 -16.30 -0.25 -4.95
C THR A 98 -17.10 -0.17 -6.24
N GLY A 99 -17.38 -1.33 -6.85
CA GLY A 99 -18.08 -1.44 -8.13
C GLY A 99 -17.17 -1.33 -9.36
N ILE A 100 -15.87 -1.05 -9.16
CA ILE A 100 -14.85 -1.07 -10.22
C ILE A 100 -14.00 -2.34 -10.07
N CYS A 101 -13.44 -2.57 -8.88
CA CYS A 101 -12.69 -3.78 -8.59
C CYS A 101 -13.62 -4.97 -8.34
N LYS A 102 -13.14 -6.18 -8.61
CA LYS A 102 -13.84 -7.43 -8.29
C LYS A 102 -13.88 -7.67 -6.79
N ASN A 103 -12.72 -7.53 -6.13
CA ASN A 103 -12.57 -7.66 -4.68
C ASN A 103 -11.66 -6.56 -4.13
N ILE A 104 -11.96 -6.08 -2.91
CA ILE A 104 -11.14 -5.09 -2.21
C ILE A 104 -11.04 -5.44 -0.73
N GLU A 105 -9.82 -5.77 -0.31
CA GLU A 105 -9.47 -6.01 1.09
C GLU A 105 -8.62 -4.86 1.62
N ILE A 106 -8.77 -4.56 2.92
CA ILE A 106 -7.90 -3.64 3.64
C ILE A 106 -7.12 -4.50 4.64
N ILE A 107 -5.81 -4.32 4.70
CA ILE A 107 -4.99 -5.03 5.69
C ILE A 107 -5.41 -4.64 7.10
N ASP A 108 -5.62 -5.67 7.91
CA ASP A 108 -5.82 -5.58 9.35
C ASP A 108 -4.54 -6.06 10.01
N TRP A 109 -3.65 -5.13 10.35
CA TRP A 109 -2.37 -5.41 10.98
C TRP A 109 -2.53 -6.22 12.26
N GLU A 110 -3.46 -5.82 13.15
CA GLU A 110 -3.75 -6.52 14.41
C GLU A 110 -4.10 -7.99 14.17
N ARG A 111 -4.97 -8.25 13.18
CA ARG A 111 -5.34 -9.62 12.82
C ARG A 111 -4.17 -10.43 12.25
N ILE A 112 -3.33 -9.81 11.41
CA ILE A 112 -2.13 -10.47 10.85
C ILE A 112 -1.17 -10.84 11.97
N PHE A 113 -0.85 -9.90 12.86
CA PHE A 113 0.07 -10.11 13.97
C PHE A 113 -0.44 -11.14 14.97
N LYS A 114 -1.73 -11.10 15.32
CA LYS A 114 -2.35 -12.13 16.16
C LYS A 114 -2.19 -13.54 15.58
N LYS A 115 -2.29 -13.70 14.25
CA LYS A 115 -2.08 -15.00 13.59
C LYS A 115 -0.62 -15.44 13.60
N MET A 116 0.32 -14.52 13.59
CA MET A 116 1.76 -14.81 13.61
C MET A 116 2.29 -15.06 15.03
N GLY A 117 1.44 -15.04 16.07
CA GLY A 117 1.88 -15.19 17.45
C GLY A 117 2.66 -13.98 17.97
N TRP A 118 2.45 -12.82 17.36
CA TRP A 118 3.12 -11.59 17.75
C TRP A 118 2.66 -11.13 19.14
N SER A 119 3.59 -10.95 20.06
CA SER A 119 3.31 -10.69 21.48
C SER A 119 3.44 -9.23 21.89
N GLN A 120 4.00 -8.38 21.03
CA GLN A 120 4.26 -6.97 21.33
C GLN A 120 3.15 -6.07 20.77
N PRO A 121 2.85 -4.93 21.41
CA PRO A 121 1.92 -3.97 20.84
C PRO A 121 2.45 -3.42 19.51
N ILE A 122 1.58 -3.26 18.52
CA ILE A 122 1.92 -2.63 17.24
C ILE A 122 2.05 -1.13 17.47
N LYS A 123 3.19 -0.56 17.08
CA LYS A 123 3.40 0.89 17.18
C LYS A 123 2.46 1.65 16.24
N LYS A 124 2.05 2.86 16.62
CA LYS A 124 1.36 3.79 15.72
C LYS A 124 2.27 4.11 14.52
N GLY A 125 1.67 4.13 13.32
CA GLY A 125 2.39 4.38 12.07
C GLY A 125 3.26 3.19 11.64
N PHE A 126 2.93 1.98 12.12
CA PHE A 126 3.56 0.76 11.65
C PHE A 126 3.22 0.55 10.18
N ASP A 127 4.26 0.39 9.34
CA ASP A 127 4.14 0.31 7.90
C ASP A 127 4.62 -1.05 7.34
N TYR A 128 4.44 -1.29 6.04
CA TYR A 128 4.87 -2.55 5.41
C TYR A 128 6.38 -2.76 5.48
N THR A 129 7.17 -1.69 5.44
CA THR A 129 8.61 -1.79 5.61
C THR A 129 8.97 -2.18 7.04
N ASP A 130 8.28 -1.63 8.05
CA ASP A 130 8.42 -2.08 9.44
C ASP A 130 8.09 -3.58 9.53
N TYR A 131 7.02 -4.05 8.88
CA TYR A 131 6.71 -5.48 8.77
C TYR A 131 7.89 -6.30 8.23
N LEU A 132 8.53 -5.86 7.15
CA LEU A 132 9.68 -6.59 6.59
C LEU A 132 10.91 -6.59 7.51
N VAL A 133 11.12 -5.52 8.28
CA VAL A 133 12.22 -5.42 9.25
C VAL A 133 11.96 -6.32 10.46
N GLU A 134 10.76 -6.26 11.00
CA GLU A 134 10.34 -7.01 12.18
C GLU A 134 10.18 -8.50 11.92
N THR A 135 9.63 -8.87 10.76
CA THR A 135 9.63 -10.26 10.28
C THR A 135 10.96 -10.66 9.67
N LYS A 136 11.95 -9.74 9.69
CA LYS A 136 13.33 -9.83 9.18
C LYS A 136 13.43 -10.73 7.97
N LEU A 137 13.59 -10.22 6.74
CA LEU A 137 14.24 -11.07 5.73
C LEU A 137 13.59 -12.47 5.67
N ALA A 138 12.24 -12.56 5.68
CA ALA A 138 11.52 -13.74 6.17
C ALA A 138 11.87 -15.05 5.44
N LYS A 139 12.57 -14.95 4.30
CA LYS A 139 13.65 -15.85 3.83
C LYS A 139 14.63 -15.01 2.98
N GLU A 140 15.79 -14.63 3.49
CA GLU A 140 17.02 -14.81 2.70
C GLU A 140 17.52 -16.23 2.97
#